data_AF-A0A9P8D467-F1
#
_entry.id   AF-A0A9P8D467-F1
#
_cell.length_a   1.000
_cell.length_b   1.000
_cell.length_c   1.000
_cell.angle_alpha   90.00
_cell.angle_beta   90.00
_cell.angle_gamma   90.00
#
_symmetry.space_group_name_H-M   'P 1'
#
loop_
_entity.id
_entity.type
_entity.pdbx_description
1 polymer ?
#
loop_
_entity_poly.entity_id
_entity_poly.type
_entity_poly.pdbx_seq_one_letter_code
_entity_poly.pdbx_strand_id
1 'polypeptide(L)'
;MTKNQILFSVDNQTPFTLVPNPTTFSDWGDFAAGPTSVSFPTKKPRTSMLKGIKVKPFQKGDGGHVMSSQSPFVGSAGIVGYSFTSKNGATVYIRLLASNPYLSVRDNWACVSFASFDQGINQDAYNHHYYNEPRHASMEFEGRTLKVSIRQRDLDGRLILM
;
A
#
# COMPACT_ATOMS: atom_id res chain seq x y z
N MET A 1 15.25 -7.75 19.04
CA MET A 1 14.50 -8.53 18.03
C MET A 1 13.82 -7.56 17.08
N THR A 2 14.00 -7.74 15.78
CA THR A 2 13.30 -6.97 14.75
C THR A 2 11.86 -7.49 14.70
N LYS A 3 10.87 -6.59 14.80
CA LYS A 3 9.46 -6.96 14.68
C LYS A 3 9.17 -7.42 13.24
N ASN A 4 8.24 -8.35 13.09
CA ASN A 4 7.68 -8.65 11.76
C ASN A 4 7.01 -7.35 11.26
N GLN A 5 7.26 -6.97 10.01
CA GLN A 5 6.79 -5.69 9.47
C GLN A 5 6.71 -5.71 7.95
N ILE A 6 5.93 -4.77 7.41
CA ILE A 6 5.76 -4.49 6.00
C ILE A 6 5.87 -2.99 5.79
N LEU A 7 6.77 -2.57 4.89
CA LEU A 7 6.87 -1.20 4.41
C LEU A 7 6.31 -1.15 2.99
N PHE A 8 5.24 -0.37 2.81
CA PHE A 8 4.72 -0.07 1.48
C PHE A 8 5.45 1.15 0.94
N SER A 9 5.86 1.09 -0.32
CA SER A 9 6.42 2.23 -1.05
C SER A 9 5.77 2.33 -2.41
N VAL A 10 5.46 3.54 -2.86
CA VAL A 10 4.84 3.79 -4.16
C VAL A 10 5.81 4.57 -5.02
N ASP A 11 6.04 4.11 -6.25
CA ASP A 11 6.76 4.84 -7.30
C ASP A 11 5.75 5.26 -8.36
N ASN A 12 5.29 6.51 -8.29
CA ASN A 12 4.27 7.00 -9.21
C ASN A 12 4.90 7.39 -10.54
N GLN A 13 4.83 6.50 -11.52
CA GLN A 13 5.34 6.74 -12.87
C GLN A 13 4.28 7.32 -13.83
N THR A 14 3.20 7.88 -13.27
CA THR A 14 2.09 8.44 -14.04
C THR A 14 2.11 9.97 -14.02
N PRO A 15 1.44 10.64 -14.98
CA PRO A 15 1.24 12.09 -14.94
C PRO A 15 0.18 12.52 -13.89
N PHE A 16 -0.42 11.59 -13.16
CA PHE A 16 -1.49 11.86 -12.20
C PHE A 16 -0.95 12.01 -10.79
N THR A 17 -1.62 12.82 -9.98
CA THR A 17 -1.32 12.90 -8.54
C THR A 17 -2.12 11.83 -7.81
N LEU A 18 -1.43 10.95 -7.07
CA LEU A 18 -2.08 9.93 -6.26
C LEU A 18 -2.50 10.52 -4.92
N VAL A 19 -3.77 10.40 -4.62
CA VAL A 19 -4.39 10.82 -3.36
C VAL A 19 -4.51 9.60 -2.46
N PRO A 20 -3.87 9.57 -1.28
CA PRO A 20 -4.01 8.43 -0.38
C PRO A 20 -5.46 8.32 0.13
N ASN A 21 -5.96 7.08 0.25
CA ASN A 21 -7.18 6.83 1.00
C ASN A 21 -6.88 7.09 2.49
N PRO A 22 -7.71 7.86 3.21
CA PRO A 22 -7.46 8.18 4.62
C PRO A 22 -7.57 6.96 5.54
N THR A 23 -8.22 5.89 5.08
CA THR A 23 -8.45 4.67 5.84
C THR A 23 -7.41 3.61 5.46
N THR A 24 -6.94 2.91 6.49
CA THR A 24 -6.09 1.72 6.38
C THR A 24 -6.74 0.58 7.16
N PHE A 25 -6.49 -0.66 6.76
CA PHE A 25 -6.96 -1.83 7.51
C PHE A 25 -5.82 -2.83 7.69
N SER A 26 -5.56 -3.25 8.93
CA SER A 26 -4.64 -4.35 9.25
C SER A 26 -5.43 -5.55 9.74
N ASP A 27 -5.19 -6.70 9.13
CA ASP A 27 -5.75 -7.99 9.56
C ASP A 27 -4.90 -8.55 10.72
N TRP A 28 -3.57 -8.38 10.63
CA TRP A 28 -2.61 -8.67 11.70
C TRP A 28 -1.65 -7.51 11.92
N GLY A 29 -1.36 -7.24 13.18
CA GLY A 29 -0.53 -6.11 13.57
C GLY A 29 -1.28 -4.77 13.48
N ASP A 30 -0.51 -3.69 13.55
CA ASP A 30 -1.00 -2.32 13.59
C ASP A 30 -0.26 -1.44 12.58
N PHE A 31 -0.95 -0.46 12.00
CA PHE A 31 -0.29 0.56 11.20
C PHE A 31 0.50 1.53 12.10
N ALA A 32 1.82 1.49 11.97
CA ALA A 32 2.71 2.48 12.58
C ALA A 32 2.66 3.83 11.82
N ALA A 33 2.39 3.79 10.52
CA ALA A 33 2.18 4.96 9.67
C ALA A 33 1.26 4.64 8.48
N GLY A 34 0.34 5.54 8.16
CA GLY A 34 -0.51 5.42 6.95
C GLY A 34 0.21 5.91 5.67
N PRO A 35 -0.42 5.75 4.51
CA PRO A 35 0.11 6.24 3.24
C PRO A 35 0.28 7.77 3.27
N THR A 36 1.51 8.25 3.11
CA THR A 36 1.85 9.69 3.09
C THR A 36 3.01 9.96 2.12
N SER A 37 3.10 11.17 1.57
CA SER A 37 4.21 11.54 0.68
C SER A 37 5.33 12.30 1.40
N VAL A 38 6.10 11.68 2.32
CA VAL A 38 7.39 12.24 2.76
C VAL A 38 8.37 11.17 3.32
N SER A 39 9.54 11.01 2.70
CA SER A 39 10.74 10.48 3.38
C SER A 39 11.81 11.59 3.62
N PHE A 40 12.52 11.50 4.76
CA PHE A 40 13.07 12.58 5.63
C PHE A 40 14.53 13.06 5.38
N PRO A 41 15.07 14.09 6.11
CA PRO A 41 15.55 13.92 7.52
C PRO A 41 15.18 15.02 8.57
N THR A 42 14.88 14.54 9.80
CA THR A 42 15.14 15.10 11.16
C THR A 42 14.48 16.38 11.72
N LYS A 43 13.88 16.18 12.92
CA LYS A 43 13.59 17.07 14.08
C LYS A 43 12.21 17.75 14.22
N LYS A 44 11.62 17.39 15.38
CA LYS A 44 10.50 17.94 16.20
C LYS A 44 9.06 17.55 15.82
N PRO A 45 8.25 17.08 16.80
CA PRO A 45 6.86 16.74 16.56
C PRO A 45 6.01 18.02 16.61
N ARG A 46 5.18 18.22 15.59
CA ARG A 46 4.02 19.13 15.67
C ARG A 46 2.77 18.30 15.47
N THR A 47 1.97 18.26 16.52
CA THR A 47 0.56 17.87 16.52
C THR A 47 -0.15 18.55 15.34
N SER A 48 -0.58 17.77 14.34
CA SER A 48 -1.49 18.26 13.31
C SER A 48 -2.18 17.08 12.62
N MET A 49 -3.50 17.20 12.43
CA MET A 49 -4.36 16.26 11.71
C MET A 49 -3.68 15.69 10.46
N LEU A 50 -3.79 14.37 10.26
CA LEU A 50 -3.28 13.62 9.11
C LEU A 50 -3.87 14.17 7.79
N LYS A 51 -3.28 15.24 7.27
CA LYS A 51 -3.58 15.74 5.93
C LYS A 51 -2.84 14.81 4.97
N GLY A 52 -3.55 13.83 4.41
CA GLY A 52 -3.00 12.85 3.47
C GLY A 52 -2.17 13.53 2.38
N ILE A 53 -0.85 13.43 2.50
CA ILE A 53 0.07 14.12 1.58
C ILE A 53 0.13 13.28 0.30
N LYS A 54 -0.20 13.92 -0.83
CA LYS A 54 -0.40 13.28 -2.13
C LYS A 54 0.92 12.92 -2.80
N VAL A 55 1.00 11.76 -3.46
CA VAL A 55 2.19 11.38 -4.26
C VAL A 55 2.10 12.08 -5.60
N LYS A 56 3.03 13.01 -5.85
CA LYS A 56 3.06 13.79 -7.09
C LYS A 56 3.40 12.90 -8.31
N PRO A 57 3.08 13.37 -9.53
CA PRO A 57 3.53 12.72 -10.75
C PRO A 57 5.04 12.48 -10.76
N PHE A 58 5.47 11.31 -11.23
CA PHE A 58 6.89 10.94 -11.38
C PHE A 58 7.71 11.03 -10.08
N GLN A 59 7.07 10.79 -8.93
CA GLN A 59 7.71 10.81 -7.61
C GLN A 59 7.42 9.55 -6.81
N LYS A 60 8.32 9.26 -5.87
CA LYS A 60 8.14 8.22 -4.87
C LYS A 60 7.43 8.76 -3.63
N GLY A 61 6.67 7.90 -2.97
CA GLY A 61 6.02 8.19 -1.69
C GLY A 61 5.95 6.96 -0.80
N ASP A 62 5.63 7.18 0.48
CA ASP A 62 5.46 6.11 1.45
C ASP A 62 4.03 5.59 1.38
N GLY A 63 3.92 4.28 1.19
CA GLY A 63 2.66 3.53 1.09
C GLY A 63 2.03 3.21 2.43
N GLY A 64 2.77 3.40 3.52
CA GLY A 64 2.38 3.00 4.88
C GLY A 64 3.31 1.94 5.45
N HIS A 65 3.14 1.67 6.74
CA HIS A 65 4.00 0.78 7.52
C HIS A 65 3.13 -0.01 8.49
N VAL A 66 3.06 -1.33 8.26
CA VAL A 66 2.40 -2.27 9.17
C VAL A 66 3.46 -2.99 9.98
N MET A 67 3.25 -3.08 11.28
CA MET A 67 4.15 -3.78 12.19
C MET A 67 3.36 -4.77 13.02
N SER A 68 3.97 -5.90 13.37
CA SER A 68 3.41 -6.80 14.37
C SER A 68 3.15 -6.03 15.67
N SER A 69 2.02 -6.33 16.32
CA SER A 69 1.59 -5.69 17.56
C SER A 69 2.55 -6.01 18.72
N GLN A 70 2.18 -5.69 19.96
CA GLN A 70 3.07 -5.91 21.11
C GLN A 70 3.46 -7.39 21.33
N SER A 71 2.76 -8.34 20.71
CA SER A 71 3.13 -9.75 20.75
C SER A 71 4.22 -10.06 19.70
N PRO A 72 5.39 -10.61 20.10
CA PRO A 72 6.48 -10.93 19.19
C PRO A 72 6.19 -12.14 18.29
N PHE A 73 5.05 -12.82 18.47
CA PHE A 73 4.67 -14.05 17.76
C PHE A 73 3.52 -13.85 16.76
N VAL A 74 3.37 -12.64 16.23
CA VAL A 74 2.27 -12.30 15.29
C VAL A 74 2.87 -11.75 14.00
N GLY A 75 2.25 -12.09 12.87
CA GLY A 75 2.62 -11.56 11.56
C GLY A 75 2.20 -10.11 11.37
N SER A 76 2.43 -9.58 10.17
CA SER A 76 1.92 -8.28 9.73
C SER A 76 1.11 -8.48 8.47
N ALA A 77 -0.10 -7.92 8.41
CA ALA A 77 -0.87 -7.94 7.18
C ALA A 77 -1.81 -6.75 7.13
N GLY A 78 -1.93 -6.13 5.96
CA GLY A 78 -2.81 -4.99 5.79
C GLY A 78 -2.98 -4.55 4.35
N ILE A 79 -3.92 -3.64 4.19
CA ILE A 79 -4.32 -3.04 2.92
C ILE A 79 -4.36 -1.52 3.05
N VAL A 80 -3.84 -0.85 2.02
CA VAL A 80 -3.83 0.60 1.84
C VAL A 80 -4.37 0.95 0.46
N GLY A 81 -4.75 2.22 0.26
CA GLY A 81 -5.32 2.65 -1.00
C GLY A 81 -4.84 4.01 -1.46
N TYR A 82 -4.93 4.22 -2.77
CA TYR A 82 -4.77 5.50 -3.44
C TYR A 82 -5.91 5.70 -4.43
N SER A 83 -6.13 6.94 -4.84
CA SER A 83 -6.95 7.26 -6.01
C SER A 83 -6.33 8.38 -6.82
N PHE A 84 -6.74 8.49 -8.08
CA PHE A 84 -6.49 9.69 -8.86
C PHE A 84 -7.66 9.94 -9.81
N THR A 85 -7.83 11.20 -10.18
CA THR A 85 -8.88 11.62 -11.11
C THR A 85 -8.22 12.28 -12.31
N SER A 86 -8.60 11.83 -13.51
CA SER A 86 -8.17 12.44 -14.77
C SER A 86 -8.82 13.81 -14.98
N LYS A 87 -8.32 14.55 -15.96
CA LYS A 87 -8.94 15.82 -16.41
C LYS A 87 -10.35 15.60 -16.97
N ASN A 88 -10.64 14.40 -17.47
CA ASN A 88 -11.94 14.03 -18.02
C ASN A 88 -12.94 13.57 -16.93
N GLY A 89 -12.55 13.62 -15.65
CA GLY A 89 -13.40 13.24 -14.51
C GLY A 89 -13.41 11.75 -14.17
N ALA A 90 -12.79 10.89 -14.98
CA ALA A 90 -12.65 9.47 -14.67
C ALA A 90 -11.71 9.29 -13.46
N THR A 91 -12.20 8.60 -12.42
CA THR A 91 -11.44 8.32 -11.21
C THR A 91 -11.07 6.84 -11.15
N VAL A 92 -9.82 6.57 -10.78
CA VAL A 92 -9.31 5.22 -10.56
C VAL A 92 -8.91 5.10 -9.09
N TYR A 93 -9.32 3.99 -8.48
CA TYR A 93 -8.95 3.58 -7.14
C TYR A 93 -7.95 2.45 -7.24
N ILE A 94 -6.86 2.55 -6.49
CA ILE A 94 -5.76 1.59 -6.44
C ILE A 94 -5.73 1.03 -5.02
N ARG A 95 -5.66 -0.30 -4.89
CA ARG A 95 -5.53 -0.95 -3.57
C ARG A 95 -4.27 -1.79 -3.54
N LEU A 96 -3.52 -1.69 -2.46
CA LEU A 96 -2.28 -2.42 -2.25
C LEU A 96 -2.43 -3.23 -0.97
N LEU A 97 -2.33 -4.55 -1.09
CA LEU A 97 -2.36 -5.46 0.04
C LEU A 97 -1.01 -6.15 0.16
N ALA A 98 -0.58 -6.38 1.40
CA ALA A 98 0.54 -7.27 1.68
C ALA A 98 0.34 -8.02 2.99
N SER A 99 0.94 -9.21 3.08
CA SER A 99 0.91 -10.12 4.22
C SER A 99 2.29 -10.76 4.41
N ASN A 100 2.76 -10.74 5.64
CA ASN A 100 4.01 -11.28 6.12
C ASN A 100 3.70 -12.12 7.37
N PRO A 101 3.35 -13.40 7.20
CA PRO A 101 2.94 -14.24 8.31
C PRO A 101 4.12 -14.61 9.23
N TYR A 102 3.85 -14.78 10.52
CA TYR A 102 4.87 -15.20 11.49
C TYR A 102 4.90 -16.73 11.62
N LEU A 103 6.10 -17.34 11.50
CA LEU A 103 6.33 -18.79 11.59
C LEU A 103 5.26 -19.64 10.88
N SER A 104 4.93 -19.26 9.65
CA SER A 104 3.92 -19.93 8.84
C SER A 104 4.54 -20.71 7.71
N VAL A 105 3.87 -21.76 7.27
CA VAL A 105 4.15 -22.47 6.01
C VAL A 105 3.76 -21.62 4.78
N ARG A 106 3.08 -20.49 4.99
CA ARG A 106 2.69 -19.57 3.92
C ARG A 106 3.80 -18.56 3.67
N ASP A 107 4.10 -18.37 2.40
CA ASP A 107 4.99 -17.33 1.92
C ASP A 107 4.41 -15.93 2.12
N ASN A 108 5.29 -14.94 2.13
CA ASN A 108 4.91 -13.54 2.03
C ASN A 108 4.09 -13.32 0.75
N TRP A 109 2.99 -12.58 0.89
CA TRP A 109 2.06 -12.33 -0.19
C TRP A 109 1.82 -10.84 -0.36
N ALA A 110 1.61 -10.40 -1.60
CA ALA A 110 1.19 -9.05 -1.89
C ALA A 110 0.40 -9.02 -3.21
N CYS A 111 -0.66 -8.22 -3.26
CA CYS A 111 -1.50 -8.06 -4.44
C CYS A 111 -1.95 -6.62 -4.63
N VAL A 112 -2.39 -6.32 -5.85
CA VAL A 112 -2.87 -5.00 -6.25
C VAL A 112 -4.12 -5.14 -7.11
N SER A 113 -5.03 -4.20 -6.96
CA SER A 113 -6.19 -4.07 -7.84
C SER A 113 -6.40 -2.63 -8.28
N PHE A 114 -7.15 -2.49 -9.37
CA PHE A 114 -7.75 -1.25 -9.80
C PHE A 114 -9.27 -1.34 -9.70
N ALA A 115 -9.93 -0.24 -9.36
CA ALA A 115 -11.38 -0.13 -9.47
C ALA A 115 -11.79 1.23 -10.02
N SER A 116 -12.91 1.28 -10.73
CA SER A 116 -13.54 2.52 -11.20
C SER A 116 -14.47 3.17 -10.16
N PHE A 117 -14.69 2.51 -9.02
CA PHE A 117 -15.51 2.98 -7.91
C PHE A 117 -14.85 2.70 -6.55
N ASP A 118 -15.25 3.48 -5.55
CA ASP A 118 -14.73 3.31 -4.20
C ASP A 118 -15.39 2.11 -3.52
N GLN A 119 -14.61 1.07 -3.26
CA GLN A 119 -14.98 -0.13 -2.50
C GLN A 119 -14.52 -0.02 -1.03
N GLY A 120 -13.95 1.12 -0.62
CA GLY A 120 -13.39 1.31 0.71
C GLY A 120 -12.08 0.55 0.94
N ILE A 121 -11.59 0.68 2.18
CA ILE A 121 -10.43 -0.01 2.74
C ILE A 121 -10.86 -0.56 4.11
N ASN A 122 -11.25 -1.83 4.14
CA ASN A 122 -11.80 -2.51 5.31
C ASN A 122 -11.50 -4.03 5.24
N GLN A 123 -12.06 -4.79 6.19
CA GLN A 123 -11.86 -6.24 6.26
C GLN A 123 -12.39 -7.00 5.05
N ASP A 124 -13.57 -6.65 4.54
CA ASP A 124 -14.15 -7.30 3.37
C ASP A 124 -13.29 -7.08 2.12
N ALA A 125 -12.81 -5.85 1.94
CA ALA A 125 -11.86 -5.53 0.88
C ALA A 125 -10.57 -6.35 1.07
N TYR A 126 -9.99 -6.41 2.27
CA TYR A 126 -8.79 -7.21 2.53
C TYR A 126 -8.98 -8.69 2.15
N ASN A 127 -10.06 -9.32 2.64
CA ASN A 127 -10.36 -10.73 2.36
C ASN A 127 -10.56 -10.98 0.87
N HIS A 128 -11.33 -10.12 0.20
CA HIS A 128 -11.52 -10.23 -1.25
C HIS A 128 -10.19 -10.18 -2.00
N HIS A 129 -9.31 -9.25 -1.66
CA HIS A 129 -8.04 -9.05 -2.34
C HIS A 129 -7.04 -10.18 -2.05
N TYR A 130 -6.99 -10.65 -0.80
CA TYR A 130 -6.06 -11.71 -0.40
C TYR A 130 -6.32 -13.01 -1.16
N TYR A 131 -7.59 -13.35 -1.42
CA TYR A 131 -7.96 -14.62 -2.04
C TYR A 131 -8.19 -14.56 -3.56
N ASN A 132 -8.51 -13.39 -4.13
CA ASN A 132 -9.00 -13.32 -5.52
C ASN A 132 -8.16 -12.42 -6.44
N GLU A 133 -7.35 -11.50 -5.91
CA GLU A 133 -6.67 -10.49 -6.73
C GLU A 133 -5.25 -10.91 -7.14
N PRO A 134 -4.80 -10.53 -8.33
CA PRO A 134 -3.49 -10.91 -8.83
C PRO A 134 -2.37 -10.11 -8.14
N ARG A 135 -1.15 -10.66 -8.20
CA ARG A 135 0.07 -9.98 -7.73
C ARG A 135 0.38 -8.70 -8.52
N HIS A 136 -0.08 -8.61 -9.76
CA HIS A 136 0.10 -7.48 -10.67
C HIS A 136 -1.21 -7.18 -11.38
N ALA A 137 -1.52 -5.91 -11.59
CA ALA A 137 -2.75 -5.51 -12.25
C ALA A 137 -2.45 -4.56 -13.42
N SER A 138 -3.28 -4.65 -14.45
CA SER A 138 -3.34 -3.68 -15.54
C SER A 138 -4.78 -3.40 -15.94
N MET A 139 -5.05 -2.18 -16.36
CA MET A 139 -6.35 -1.81 -16.92
C MET A 139 -6.18 -0.80 -18.06
N GLU A 140 -7.13 -0.80 -18.99
CA GLU A 140 -7.25 0.27 -19.97
C GLU A 140 -7.78 1.55 -19.30
N PHE A 141 -7.16 2.68 -19.64
CA PHE A 141 -7.50 3.99 -19.12
C PHE A 141 -7.10 5.08 -20.12
N GLU A 142 -8.08 5.84 -20.60
CA GLU A 142 -7.89 6.95 -21.54
C GLU A 142 -7.07 6.56 -22.80
N GLY A 143 -7.32 5.38 -23.36
CA GLY A 143 -6.63 4.87 -24.56
C GLY A 143 -5.18 4.44 -24.31
N ARG A 144 -4.81 4.22 -23.05
CA ARG A 144 -3.51 3.69 -22.63
C ARG A 144 -3.71 2.58 -21.59
N THR A 145 -2.68 1.79 -21.36
CA THR A 145 -2.68 0.80 -20.28
C THR A 145 -2.04 1.36 -19.01
N LEU A 146 -2.78 1.38 -17.90
CA LEU A 146 -2.22 1.53 -16.57
C LEU A 146 -1.73 0.19 -16.07
N LYS A 147 -0.56 0.18 -15.42
CA LYS A 147 0.03 -1.02 -14.84
C LYS A 147 0.52 -0.72 -13.45
N VAL A 148 0.20 -1.57 -12.48
CA VAL A 148 0.87 -1.60 -11.18
C VAL A 148 1.57 -2.94 -11.02
N SER A 149 2.85 -2.86 -10.67
CA SER A 149 3.71 -4.02 -10.46
C SER A 149 4.23 -4.00 -9.03
N ILE A 150 4.12 -5.12 -8.35
CA ILE A 150 4.62 -5.29 -6.98
C ILE A 150 6.05 -5.79 -7.04
N ARG A 151 6.92 -5.16 -6.24
CA ARG A 151 8.28 -5.64 -6.01
C ARG A 151 8.44 -5.90 -4.53
N GLN A 152 8.66 -7.16 -4.18
CA GLN A 152 8.92 -7.56 -2.81
C GLN A 152 10.42 -7.59 -2.55
N ARG A 153 10.84 -7.01 -1.44
CA ARG A 153 12.23 -6.97 -1.00
C ARG A 153 12.31 -7.33 0.46
N ASP A 154 13.42 -7.92 0.87
CA ASP A 154 13.74 -7.99 2.30
C ASP A 154 14.06 -6.57 2.82
N LEU A 155 14.16 -6.45 4.15
CA LEU A 155 14.50 -5.18 4.80
C LEU A 155 15.93 -4.73 4.46
N ASP A 156 16.79 -5.64 4.02
CA ASP A 156 18.16 -5.37 3.58
C ASP A 156 18.22 -4.92 2.10
N GLY A 157 17.06 -4.78 1.45
CA GLY A 157 16.88 -4.26 0.10
C GLY A 157 17.09 -5.26 -1.03
N ARG A 158 17.34 -6.54 -0.72
CA ARG A 158 17.50 -7.61 -1.72
C ARG A 158 16.14 -7.99 -2.27
N LEU A 159 16.09 -8.21 -3.58
CA LEU A 159 14.89 -8.70 -4.25
C LEU A 159 14.59 -10.11 -3.75
N ILE A 160 13.39 -10.33 -3.24
CA ILE A 160 12.92 -11.68 -2.93
C ILE A 160 12.38 -12.25 -4.24
N LEU A 161 13.17 -13.09 -4.90
CA LEU A 161 12.70 -13.96 -5.96
C LEU A 161 11.96 -15.13 -5.31
N MET A 162 10.66 -15.22 -5.57
CA MET A 162 9.83 -16.39 -5.28
C MET A 162 9.53 -17.08 -6.60
#